data_AF-A0A0F9CCM4-F1
#
_entry.id   AF-A0A0F9CCM4-F1
#
_cell.length_a   1.000
_cell.length_b   1.000
_cell.length_c   1.000
_cell.angle_alpha   90.00
_cell.angle_beta   90.00
_cell.angle_gamma   90.00
#
_symmetry.space_group_name_H-M   'P 1'
#
loop_
_entity.id
_entity.type
_entity.pdbx_description
1 polymer ?
#
loop_
_entity_poly.entity_id
_entity_poly.type
_entity_poly.pdbx_seq_one_letter_code
_entity_poly.pdbx_strand_id
1 'polypeptide(L)'
;MTTAIPMETTPQEGQLVGTYMRNELAEAGFDLPELADTMEEADARATASTYLFALRNIKRDLDANDAEFTVLQDYNRNRHVERQTGLIRQVEYLGGVIEKLFGFMTVTGKKKSLNLVGGRVGMRGQTDELVVENDSWVTEWARQNDVDGIVRMKPSLDRKALRMYMIEGAVATDKATFPAPPGVELKERPDVFFATPAD
;
A
#
# COMPACT_ATOMS: atom_id res chain seq x y z
N MET A 1 -16.14 7.21 -6.05
CA MET A 1 -15.97 8.12 -7.20
C MET A 1 -15.23 9.33 -6.68
N THR A 2 -13.92 9.39 -6.88
CA THR A 2 -13.10 10.50 -6.42
C THR A 2 -12.98 11.47 -7.59
N THR A 3 -13.72 12.57 -7.50
CA THR A 3 -13.70 13.66 -8.47
C THR A 3 -12.30 14.27 -8.44
N ALA A 4 -11.54 14.12 -9.51
CA ALA A 4 -10.35 14.92 -9.72
C ALA A 4 -10.81 16.36 -9.97
N ILE A 5 -10.46 17.25 -9.05
CA ILE A 5 -10.63 18.69 -9.24
C ILE A 5 -9.51 19.13 -10.18
N PRO A 6 -9.80 19.63 -11.40
CA PRO A 6 -8.76 20.25 -12.21
C PRO A 6 -8.38 21.57 -11.52
N MET A 7 -7.15 21.66 -11.02
CA MET A 7 -6.57 22.96 -10.67
C MET A 7 -6.23 23.67 -11.99
N GLU A 8 -7.18 24.42 -12.53
CA GLU A 8 -6.85 25.54 -13.41
C GLU A 8 -6.22 26.62 -12.52
N THR A 9 -4.89 26.54 -12.33
CA THR A 9 -4.15 27.65 -11.75
C THR A 9 -4.19 28.81 -12.74
N THR A 10 -4.74 29.93 -12.30
CA THR A 10 -4.70 31.15 -13.10
C THR A 10 -3.24 31.58 -13.34
N PRO A 11 -2.89 32.21 -14.49
CA PRO A 11 -1.50 32.54 -14.83
C PRO A 11 -0.76 33.36 -13.75
N GLN A 12 -1.50 34.13 -12.94
CA GLN A 12 -0.95 34.94 -11.84
C GLN A 12 -0.58 34.10 -10.60
N GLU A 13 -1.33 33.04 -10.29
CA GLU A 13 -0.98 32.10 -9.19
C GLU A 13 0.22 31.22 -9.57
N GLY A 14 0.32 30.81 -10.84
CA GLY A 14 1.48 30.05 -11.34
C GLY A 14 2.80 30.83 -11.27
N GLN A 15 2.78 32.15 -11.53
CA GLN A 15 3.95 33.02 -11.40
C GLN A 15 4.36 33.21 -9.93
N LEU A 16 3.40 33.34 -9.01
CA LEU A 16 3.69 33.47 -7.58
C LEU A 16 4.31 32.18 -7.03
N VAL A 17 3.72 31.02 -7.33
CA VAL A 17 4.27 29.70 -6.92
C VAL A 17 5.68 29.47 -7.48
N GLY A 18 5.91 29.84 -8.75
CA GLY A 18 7.24 29.74 -9.36
C GLY A 18 8.29 30.62 -8.66
N THR A 19 7.90 31.79 -8.18
CA THR A 19 8.81 32.71 -7.46
C THR A 19 9.12 32.22 -6.05
N TYR A 20 8.12 31.69 -5.33
CA TYR A 20 8.32 31.10 -4.00
C TYR A 20 9.24 29.86 -4.05
N MET A 21 9.00 28.94 -4.99
CA MET A 21 9.82 27.75 -5.18
C MET A 21 11.28 28.09 -5.54
N ARG A 22 11.50 29.15 -6.32
CA ARG A 22 12.85 29.60 -6.70
C ARG A 22 13.62 30.15 -5.50
N ASN A 23 12.95 30.87 -4.62
CA ASN A 23 13.56 31.38 -3.39
C ASN A 23 13.90 30.23 -2.43
N GLU A 24 13.02 29.24 -2.28
CA GLU A 24 13.27 28.06 -1.45
C GLU A 24 14.48 27.24 -1.96
N LEU A 25 14.60 27.07 -3.28
CA LEU A 25 15.75 26.41 -3.89
C LEU A 25 17.05 27.20 -3.69
N ALA A 26 16.99 28.53 -3.79
CA ALA A 26 18.14 29.39 -3.52
C ALA A 26 18.54 29.35 -2.03
N GLU A 27 17.58 29.34 -1.11
CA GLU A 27 17.81 29.17 0.34
C GLU A 27 18.42 27.80 0.66
N ALA A 28 18.04 26.76 -0.09
CA ALA A 28 18.65 25.43 -0.02
C ALA A 28 20.04 25.34 -0.70
N GLY A 29 20.57 26.45 -1.24
CA GLY A 29 21.89 26.53 -1.84
C GLY A 29 21.96 26.09 -3.31
N PHE A 30 20.82 25.91 -3.98
CA PHE A 30 20.77 25.66 -5.42
C PHE A 30 20.77 26.98 -6.19
N ASP A 31 21.91 27.32 -6.79
CA ASP A 31 22.01 28.45 -7.73
C ASP A 31 21.57 27.99 -9.12
N LEU A 32 20.28 28.20 -9.42
CA LEU A 32 19.66 27.75 -10.66
C LEU A 32 19.68 28.86 -11.72
N PRO A 33 20.27 28.61 -12.91
CA PRO A 33 20.37 29.61 -13.97
C PRO A 33 18.98 30.05 -14.46
N GLU A 34 18.89 31.28 -14.96
CA GLU A 34 17.65 31.79 -15.54
C GLU A 34 17.31 31.10 -16.85
N LEU A 35 16.02 30.82 -17.04
CA LEU A 35 15.48 30.27 -18.27
C LEU A 35 15.04 31.43 -19.17
N ALA A 36 15.51 31.44 -20.41
CA ALA A 36 15.05 32.36 -21.43
C ALA A 36 14.56 31.58 -22.66
N ASP A 37 13.44 32.00 -23.22
CA ASP A 37 12.84 31.34 -24.40
C ASP A 37 13.72 31.45 -25.66
N THR A 38 14.76 32.30 -25.61
CA THR A 38 15.72 32.52 -26.69
C THR A 38 17.06 31.80 -26.49
N MET A 39 17.16 30.88 -25.52
CA MET A 39 18.39 30.13 -25.28
C MET A 39 18.75 29.25 -26.47
N GLU A 40 20.03 29.20 -26.83
CA GLU A 40 20.53 28.22 -27.81
C GLU A 40 20.47 26.81 -27.24
N GLU A 41 20.35 25.80 -28.11
CA GLU A 41 20.15 24.40 -27.70
C GLU A 41 21.28 23.88 -26.79
N ALA A 42 22.53 24.27 -27.04
CA ALA A 42 23.67 23.88 -26.24
C ALA A 42 23.56 24.41 -24.80
N ASP A 43 23.18 25.69 -24.65
CA ASP A 43 22.99 26.34 -23.35
C ASP A 43 21.77 25.78 -22.62
N ALA A 44 20.67 25.53 -23.34
CA ALA A 44 19.47 24.91 -22.79
C ALA A 44 19.76 23.50 -22.22
N ARG A 45 20.59 22.70 -22.90
CA ARG A 45 21.03 21.37 -22.42
C ARG A 45 21.91 21.47 -21.17
N ALA A 46 22.85 22.41 -21.14
CA ALA A 46 23.69 22.64 -19.96
C ALA A 46 22.84 23.07 -18.75
N THR A 47 21.93 24.01 -18.95
CA THR A 47 20.99 24.43 -17.91
C THR A 47 20.09 23.28 -17.45
N ALA A 48 19.50 22.51 -18.36
CA ALA A 48 18.68 21.34 -17.98
C ALA A 48 19.47 20.32 -17.14
N SER A 49 20.77 20.16 -17.40
CA SER A 49 21.65 19.29 -16.60
C SER A 49 21.80 19.81 -15.16
N THR A 50 21.97 21.13 -14.97
CA THR A 50 21.99 21.77 -13.65
C THR A 50 20.70 21.52 -12.86
N TYR A 51 19.54 21.65 -13.52
CA TYR A 51 18.25 21.33 -12.90
C TYR A 51 18.12 19.85 -12.53
N LEU A 52 18.64 18.92 -13.35
CA LEU A 52 18.66 17.49 -13.02
C LEU A 52 19.59 17.18 -11.84
N PHE A 53 20.72 17.87 -11.69
CA PHE A 53 21.58 17.74 -10.50
C PHE A 53 20.88 18.23 -9.23
N ALA A 54 20.20 19.38 -9.30
CA ALA A 54 19.41 19.87 -8.17
C ALA A 54 18.30 18.88 -7.79
N LEU A 55 17.55 18.37 -8.78
CA LEU A 55 16.51 17.35 -8.56
C LEU A 55 17.08 16.08 -7.92
N ARG A 56 18.27 15.63 -8.32
CA ARG A 56 18.94 14.46 -7.73
C ARG A 56 19.23 14.68 -6.24
N ASN A 57 19.79 15.84 -5.89
CA ASN A 57 20.16 16.14 -4.51
C ASN A 57 18.91 16.21 -3.62
N ILE A 58 17.86 16.89 -4.08
CA ILE A 58 16.58 16.97 -3.35
C ILE A 58 15.98 15.57 -3.14
N LYS A 59 16.02 14.70 -4.17
CA LYS A 59 15.56 13.30 -4.01
C LYS A 59 16.38 12.54 -2.98
N ARG A 60 17.70 12.71 -2.96
CA ARG A 60 18.56 12.08 -1.95
C ARG A 60 18.23 12.55 -0.54
N ASP A 61 17.95 13.82 -0.36
CA ASP A 61 17.56 14.38 0.94
C ASP A 61 16.18 13.87 1.36
N LEU A 62 15.23 13.74 0.42
CA LEU A 62 13.94 13.10 0.67
C LEU A 62 14.10 11.63 1.08
N ASP A 63 14.89 10.86 0.35
CA ASP A 63 15.13 9.44 0.66
C ASP A 63 15.82 9.28 2.03
N ALA A 64 16.76 10.17 2.38
CA ALA A 64 17.40 10.19 3.69
C ALA A 64 16.39 10.49 4.80
N ASN A 65 15.52 11.49 4.61
CA ASN A 65 14.46 11.83 5.56
C ASN A 65 13.46 10.69 5.75
N ASP A 66 13.06 10.01 4.68
CA ASP A 66 12.15 8.86 4.74
C ASP A 66 12.81 7.68 5.47
N ALA A 67 14.12 7.46 5.28
CA ALA A 67 14.87 6.46 6.02
C ALA A 67 14.94 6.79 7.52
N GLU A 68 15.24 8.03 7.89
CA GLU A 68 15.23 8.48 9.29
C GLU A 68 13.86 8.33 9.94
N PHE A 69 12.80 8.73 9.24
CA PHE A 69 11.43 8.59 9.70
C PHE A 69 11.06 7.13 9.97
N THR A 70 11.44 6.23 9.07
CA THR A 70 11.19 4.78 9.21
C THR A 70 11.87 4.23 10.46
N VAL A 71 13.13 4.61 10.70
CA VAL A 71 13.88 4.21 11.91
C VAL A 71 13.20 4.70 13.18
N LEU A 72 12.71 5.95 13.20
CA LEU A 72 11.97 6.49 14.35
C LEU A 72 10.63 5.79 14.58
N GLN A 73 9.92 5.42 13.53
CA GLN A 73 8.69 4.65 13.62
C GLN A 73 8.94 3.27 14.23
N ASP A 74 9.98 2.58 13.77
CA ASP A 74 10.37 1.28 14.30
C ASP A 74 10.82 1.36 15.76
N TYR A 75 11.60 2.37 16.13
CA TYR A 75 11.98 2.62 17.52
C TYR A 75 10.75 2.79 18.42
N ASN A 76 9.79 3.63 18.01
CA ASN A 76 8.56 3.86 18.76
C ASN A 76 7.70 2.60 18.88
N ARG A 77 7.59 1.83 17.79
CA ARG A 77 6.89 0.54 17.77
C ARG A 77 7.52 -0.44 18.74
N ASN A 78 8.84 -0.62 18.69
CA ASN A 78 9.58 -1.54 19.56
C ASN A 78 9.42 -1.15 21.03
N ARG A 79 9.57 0.13 21.36
CA ARG A 79 9.35 0.63 22.72
C ARG A 79 7.91 0.46 23.20
N HIS A 80 6.93 0.51 22.30
CA HIS A 80 5.55 0.19 22.64
C HIS A 80 5.37 -1.30 22.93
N VAL A 81 5.93 -2.17 22.08
CA VAL A 81 5.92 -3.63 22.27
C VAL A 81 6.58 -4.04 23.58
N GLU A 82 7.74 -3.47 23.93
CA GLU A 82 8.43 -3.75 25.20
C GLU A 82 7.55 -3.42 26.42
N ARG A 83 6.93 -2.23 26.42
CA ARG A 83 6.00 -1.80 27.48
C ARG A 83 4.78 -2.71 27.56
N GLN A 84 4.23 -3.10 26.42
CA GLN A 84 3.07 -3.99 26.37
C GLN A 84 3.40 -5.43 26.76
N THR A 85 4.59 -5.93 26.44
CA THR A 85 4.98 -7.32 26.70
C THR A 85 4.90 -7.65 28.20
N GLY A 86 5.37 -6.73 29.06
CA GLY A 86 5.24 -6.89 30.51
C GLY A 86 3.78 -6.95 30.97
N LEU A 87 2.93 -6.07 30.42
CA LEU A 87 1.50 -6.03 30.73
C LEU A 87 0.76 -7.28 30.22
N ILE A 88 1.08 -7.75 29.01
CA ILE A 88 0.53 -8.99 28.44
C ILE A 88 0.84 -10.17 29.35
N ARG A 89 2.10 -10.34 29.78
CA ARG A 89 2.48 -11.41 30.73
C ARG A 89 1.76 -11.31 32.06
N GLN A 90 1.54 -10.10 32.57
CA GLN A 90 0.76 -9.90 33.80
C GLN A 90 -0.71 -10.30 33.60
N VAL A 91 -1.31 -9.92 32.47
CA VAL A 91 -2.68 -10.33 32.11
C VAL A 91 -2.79 -11.84 31.96
N GLU A 92 -1.85 -12.48 31.28
CA GLU A 92 -1.79 -13.94 31.13
C GLU A 92 -1.67 -14.65 32.48
N TYR A 93 -0.76 -14.19 33.34
CA TYR A 93 -0.58 -14.73 34.68
C TYR A 93 -1.88 -14.61 35.51
N LEU A 94 -2.45 -13.40 35.57
CA LEU A 94 -3.69 -13.14 36.30
C LEU A 94 -4.86 -13.95 35.72
N GLY A 95 -4.97 -14.04 34.40
CA GLY A 95 -5.96 -14.86 33.70
C GLY A 95 -5.87 -16.32 34.08
N GLY A 96 -4.67 -16.90 34.04
CA GLY A 96 -4.43 -18.29 34.44
C GLY A 96 -4.67 -18.56 35.94
N VAL A 97 -4.38 -17.60 36.82
CA VAL A 97 -4.74 -17.70 38.25
C VAL A 97 -6.25 -17.69 38.44
N ILE A 98 -6.95 -16.77 37.78
CA ILE A 98 -8.42 -16.67 37.83
C ILE A 98 -9.06 -17.96 37.31
N GLU A 99 -8.52 -18.55 36.24
CA GLU A 99 -8.98 -19.82 35.68
C GLU A 99 -8.85 -20.97 36.68
N LYS A 100 -7.68 -21.10 37.34
CA LYS A 100 -7.47 -22.12 38.38
C LYS A 100 -8.42 -21.93 39.57
N LEU A 101 -8.60 -20.69 40.03
CA LEU A 101 -9.53 -20.36 41.11
C LEU A 101 -10.98 -20.68 40.71
N PHE A 102 -11.36 -20.36 39.46
CA PHE A 102 -12.66 -20.71 38.91
C PHE A 102 -12.88 -22.23 38.89
N GLY A 103 -11.84 -23.02 38.56
CA GLY A 103 -11.86 -24.47 38.68
C GLY A 103 -12.15 -24.97 40.10
N PHE A 104 -11.58 -24.37 41.13
CA PHE A 104 -11.89 -24.72 42.53
C PHE A 104 -13.32 -24.32 42.96
N MET A 105 -13.83 -23.19 42.44
CA MET A 105 -15.17 -22.69 42.77
C MET A 105 -16.29 -23.43 42.03
N THR A 106 -15.99 -24.07 40.90
CA THR A 106 -16.96 -24.83 40.12
C THR A 106 -17.03 -26.27 40.61
N VAL A 107 -17.88 -26.51 41.62
CA VAL A 107 -18.33 -27.86 41.94
C VAL A 107 -19.10 -28.41 40.74
N THR A 108 -18.75 -29.64 40.35
CA THR A 108 -19.33 -30.43 39.27
C THR A 108 -20.82 -30.11 39.04
N GLY A 109 -21.11 -29.46 37.91
CA GLY A 109 -22.44 -29.39 37.31
C GLY A 109 -23.34 -28.19 37.62
N LYS A 110 -22.93 -27.15 38.37
CA LYS A 110 -23.92 -26.11 38.80
C LYS A 110 -23.75 -24.65 38.36
N LYS A 111 -22.61 -24.15 37.85
CA LYS A 111 -22.54 -22.78 37.29
C LYS A 111 -21.54 -22.65 36.13
N LYS A 112 -22.04 -22.29 34.94
CA LYS A 112 -21.20 -21.99 33.75
C LYS A 112 -20.49 -20.64 33.84
N SER A 113 -20.90 -19.74 34.74
CA SER A 113 -20.25 -18.44 34.96
C SER A 113 -20.53 -17.84 36.33
N LEU A 114 -19.62 -17.00 36.83
CA LEU A 114 -19.71 -16.22 38.07
C LEU A 114 -19.51 -14.73 37.76
N ASN A 115 -20.31 -13.87 38.39
CA ASN A 115 -20.09 -12.42 38.39
C ASN A 115 -19.30 -12.06 39.65
N LEU A 116 -18.16 -11.40 39.47
CA LEU A 116 -17.25 -10.91 40.50
C LEU A 116 -17.23 -9.37 40.46
N VAL A 117 -16.69 -8.75 41.51
CA VAL A 117 -16.55 -7.28 41.59
C VAL A 117 -15.78 -6.71 40.39
N GLY A 118 -14.77 -7.44 39.91
CA GLY A 118 -13.92 -7.03 38.76
C GLY A 118 -14.41 -7.49 37.39
N GLY A 119 -15.55 -8.17 37.27
CA GLY A 119 -16.06 -8.67 35.99
C GLY A 119 -16.67 -10.06 36.04
N ARG A 120 -16.82 -10.72 34.89
CA ARG A 120 -17.44 -12.05 34.78
C ARG A 120 -16.42 -13.09 34.34
N VAL A 121 -16.46 -14.25 34.99
CA VAL A 121 -15.66 -15.44 34.63
C VAL A 121 -16.57 -16.60 34.34
N GLY A 122 -16.26 -17.43 33.36
CA GLY A 122 -17.11 -18.54 32.99
C GLY A 122 -16.58 -19.34 31.81
N MET A 123 -17.16 -20.51 31.60
CA MET A 123 -16.91 -21.33 30.42
C MET A 123 -17.89 -20.97 29.32
N ARG A 124 -17.37 -20.70 28.12
CA ARG A 124 -18.15 -20.67 26.89
C ARG A 124 -17.87 -21.98 26.14
N GLY A 125 -18.89 -22.57 25.52
CA GLY A 125 -18.66 -23.69 24.60
C GLY A 125 -17.73 -23.21 23.49
N GLN A 126 -16.57 -23.84 23.37
CA GLN A 126 -15.66 -23.56 22.27
C GLN A 126 -16.36 -24.08 21.00
N THR A 127 -16.44 -23.24 19.97
CA THR A 127 -16.67 -23.74 18.62
C THR A 127 -15.43 -24.51 18.21
N ASP A 128 -15.59 -25.67 17.60
CA ASP A 128 -14.48 -26.52 17.17
C ASP A 128 -13.44 -25.69 16.39
N GLU A 129 -12.17 -25.86 16.75
CA GLU A 129 -11.07 -25.21 16.03
C GLU A 129 -10.82 -25.98 14.72
N LEU A 130 -10.99 -25.30 13.58
CA LEU A 130 -10.66 -25.86 12.29
C LEU A 130 -9.15 -25.73 12.05
N VAL A 131 -8.42 -26.81 12.26
CA VAL A 131 -6.99 -26.90 11.93
C VAL A 131 -6.85 -27.36 10.48
N VAL A 132 -6.32 -26.51 9.62
CA VAL A 132 -6.03 -26.86 8.22
C VAL A 132 -4.53 -27.09 8.07
N GLU A 133 -4.13 -28.34 7.88
CA GLU A 133 -2.71 -28.70 7.69
C GLU A 133 -2.17 -28.25 6.34
N ASN A 134 -3.01 -28.31 5.29
CA ASN A 134 -2.63 -27.95 3.94
C ASN A 134 -3.83 -27.46 3.11
N ASP A 135 -3.88 -26.15 2.86
CA ASP A 135 -4.94 -25.51 2.08
C ASP A 135 -5.06 -26.08 0.65
N SER A 136 -3.95 -26.51 0.04
CA SER A 136 -3.96 -27.04 -1.33
C SER A 136 -4.65 -28.40 -1.42
N TRP A 137 -4.51 -29.24 -0.40
CA TRP A 137 -5.19 -30.54 -0.35
C TRP A 137 -6.68 -30.38 -0.13
N VAL A 138 -7.09 -29.46 0.75
CA VAL A 138 -8.50 -29.15 0.98
C VAL A 138 -9.14 -28.56 -0.29
N THR A 139 -8.41 -27.69 -0.99
CA THR A 139 -8.87 -27.11 -2.27
C THR A 139 -9.04 -28.18 -3.35
N GLU A 140 -8.08 -29.08 -3.48
CA GLU A 140 -8.13 -30.15 -4.48
C GLU A 140 -9.20 -31.20 -4.15
N TRP A 141 -9.33 -31.58 -2.88
CA TRP A 141 -10.43 -32.43 -2.40
C TRP A 141 -11.80 -31.80 -2.66
N ALA A 142 -11.97 -30.51 -2.36
CA ALA A 142 -13.22 -29.80 -2.59
C ALA A 142 -13.58 -29.76 -4.08
N ARG A 143 -12.58 -29.56 -4.96
CA ARG A 143 -12.75 -29.59 -6.42
C ARG A 143 -13.12 -31.01 -6.92
N GLN A 144 -12.48 -32.05 -6.42
CA GLN A 144 -12.75 -33.43 -6.82
C GLN A 144 -14.14 -33.93 -6.39
N ASN A 145 -14.67 -33.40 -5.29
CA ASN A 145 -15.94 -33.83 -4.71
C ASN A 145 -17.10 -32.86 -4.97
N ASP A 146 -16.88 -31.84 -5.82
CA ASP A 146 -17.88 -30.81 -6.18
C ASP A 146 -18.54 -30.14 -4.95
N VAL A 147 -17.72 -29.85 -3.93
CA VAL A 147 -18.21 -29.25 -2.68
C VAL A 147 -18.16 -27.72 -2.78
N ASP A 148 -19.32 -27.14 -3.08
CA ASP A 148 -19.48 -25.69 -3.18
C ASP A 148 -19.26 -24.96 -1.84
N GLY A 149 -18.70 -23.75 -1.93
CA GLY A 149 -18.56 -22.82 -0.80
C GLY A 149 -17.28 -22.94 0.03
N ILE A 150 -16.50 -24.02 -0.14
CA ILE A 150 -15.19 -24.19 0.53
C ILE A 150 -14.10 -23.36 -0.17
N VAL A 151 -14.06 -23.40 -1.50
CA VAL A 151 -13.08 -22.65 -2.30
C VAL A 151 -13.74 -21.40 -2.86
N ARG A 152 -13.24 -20.23 -2.47
CA ARG A 152 -13.69 -18.95 -3.05
C ARG A 152 -12.78 -18.53 -4.20
N MET A 153 -13.28 -18.60 -5.42
CA MET A 153 -12.56 -18.06 -6.58
C MET A 153 -12.95 -16.59 -6.82
N LYS A 154 -11.94 -15.71 -6.91
CA LYS A 154 -12.12 -14.32 -7.32
C LYS A 154 -11.59 -14.14 -8.74
N PRO A 155 -12.47 -14.13 -9.77
CA PRO A 155 -12.01 -13.93 -11.13
C PRO A 155 -11.32 -12.55 -11.26
N SER A 156 -10.18 -12.53 -11.93
CA SER A 156 -9.42 -11.31 -12.22
C SER A 156 -9.03 -11.27 -13.69
N LEU A 157 -8.96 -10.06 -14.25
CA LEU A 157 -8.60 -9.84 -15.64
C LEU A 157 -7.08 -9.77 -15.78
N ASP A 158 -6.50 -10.64 -16.60
CA ASP A 158 -5.09 -10.49 -17.02
C ASP A 158 -4.98 -9.38 -18.07
N ARG A 159 -4.69 -8.16 -17.58
CA ARG A 159 -4.53 -6.96 -18.42
C ARG A 159 -3.36 -7.07 -19.39
N LYS A 160 -2.31 -7.84 -19.05
CA LYS A 160 -1.12 -7.97 -19.92
C LYS A 160 -1.45 -8.87 -21.11
N ALA A 161 -2.03 -10.05 -20.85
CA ALA A 161 -2.48 -10.95 -21.91
C ALA A 161 -3.53 -10.27 -22.81
N LEU A 162 -4.50 -9.57 -22.21
CA LEU A 162 -5.52 -8.82 -22.94
C LEU A 162 -4.92 -7.74 -23.84
N ARG A 163 -3.93 -7.00 -23.36
CA ARG A 163 -3.23 -5.99 -24.16
C ARG A 163 -2.49 -6.64 -25.35
N MET A 164 -1.77 -7.74 -25.11
CA MET A 164 -1.08 -8.46 -26.19
C MET A 164 -2.06 -8.95 -27.25
N TYR A 165 -3.17 -9.57 -26.84
CA TYR A 165 -4.23 -10.01 -27.74
C TYR A 165 -4.78 -8.86 -28.60
N MET A 166 -5.06 -7.70 -28.00
CA MET A 166 -5.58 -6.54 -28.73
C MET A 166 -4.54 -5.92 -29.67
N ILE A 167 -3.24 -5.97 -29.33
CA ILE A 167 -2.16 -5.52 -30.22
C ILE A 167 -2.04 -6.47 -31.42
N GLU A 168 -2.00 -7.79 -31.18
CA GLU A 168 -1.93 -8.80 -32.24
C GLU A 168 -3.14 -8.73 -33.17
N GLY A 169 -4.35 -8.58 -32.61
CA GLY A 169 -5.59 -8.39 -33.36
C GLY A 169 -5.66 -7.06 -34.12
N ALA A 170 -4.99 -6.00 -33.65
CA ALA A 170 -4.89 -4.74 -34.38
C ALA A 170 -3.94 -4.83 -35.59
N VAL A 171 -2.94 -5.71 -35.53
CA VAL A 171 -2.01 -5.99 -36.64
C VAL A 171 -2.63 -6.98 -37.65
N ALA A 172 -3.50 -7.88 -37.19
CA ALA A 172 -4.18 -8.83 -38.04
C ALA A 172 -5.26 -8.15 -38.92
N THR A 173 -5.25 -8.42 -40.22
CA THR A 173 -6.23 -7.87 -41.18
C THR A 173 -7.62 -8.50 -41.06
N ASP A 174 -7.75 -9.60 -40.31
CA ASP A 174 -8.98 -10.37 -40.20
C ASP A 174 -9.65 -10.21 -38.81
N LYS A 175 -10.67 -9.35 -38.78
CA LYS A 175 -11.50 -9.12 -37.59
C LYS A 175 -12.36 -10.31 -37.19
N ALA A 176 -12.57 -11.29 -38.08
CA ALA A 176 -13.32 -12.50 -37.74
C ALA A 176 -12.50 -13.44 -36.83
N THR A 177 -11.18 -13.40 -36.97
CA THR A 177 -10.24 -14.22 -36.17
C THR A 177 -9.86 -13.55 -34.84
N PHE A 178 -9.89 -12.20 -34.78
CA PHE A 178 -9.56 -11.43 -33.57
C PHE A 178 -10.67 -10.43 -33.19
N PRO A 179 -11.80 -10.88 -32.64
CA PRO A 179 -12.85 -9.98 -32.16
C PRO A 179 -12.37 -9.14 -30.97
N ALA A 180 -12.72 -7.86 -30.97
CA ALA A 180 -12.44 -6.98 -29.84
C ALA A 180 -13.21 -7.45 -28.58
N PRO A 181 -12.53 -7.63 -27.43
CA PRO A 181 -13.20 -8.01 -26.19
C PRO A 181 -14.22 -6.93 -25.76
N PRO A 182 -15.43 -7.31 -25.33
CA PRO A 182 -16.45 -6.33 -24.95
C PRO A 182 -16.03 -5.51 -23.73
N GLY A 183 -16.29 -4.20 -23.76
CA GLY A 183 -15.99 -3.28 -22.66
C GLY A 183 -14.52 -2.91 -22.50
N VAL A 184 -13.67 -3.23 -23.48
CA VAL A 184 -12.23 -2.95 -23.45
C VAL A 184 -11.85 -2.17 -24.71
N GLU A 185 -11.11 -1.07 -24.51
CA GLU A 185 -10.58 -0.24 -25.58
C GLU A 185 -9.07 -0.06 -25.37
N LEU A 186 -8.29 -0.28 -26.42
CA LEU A 186 -6.85 -0.01 -26.40
C LEU A 186 -6.63 1.42 -26.92
N LYS A 187 -6.38 2.35 -26.00
CA LYS A 187 -6.02 3.74 -26.33
C LYS A 187 -4.51 3.90 -26.35
N GLU A 188 -4.01 4.64 -27.35
CA GLU A 188 -2.65 5.16 -27.30
C GLU A 188 -2.52 6.06 -26.07
N ARG A 189 -1.46 5.83 -25.28
CA ARG A 189 -1.16 6.74 -24.19
C ARG A 189 -0.56 8.01 -24.78
N PRO A 190 -1.02 9.21 -24.37
CA PRO A 190 -0.35 10.43 -24.77
C PRO A 190 1.10 10.41 -24.29
N ASP A 191 1.98 11.05 -25.06
CA ASP A 191 3.35 11.28 -24.61
C ASP A 191 3.31 12.10 -23.31
N VAL A 192 3.99 11.59 -22.29
CA VAL A 192 4.09 12.24 -20.98
C VAL A 192 5.53 12.66 -20.77
N PHE A 193 5.74 13.93 -20.41
CA PHE A 193 7.04 14.42 -20.01
C PHE A 193 7.58 13.62 -18.82
N PHE A 194 8.86 13.25 -18.88
CA PHE A 194 9.56 12.62 -17.77
C PHE A 194 10.93 13.27 -17.57
N ALA A 195 11.34 13.41 -16.31
CA ALA A 195 12.67 13.85 -15.92
C ALA A 195 13.17 12.90 -14.83
N THR A 196 14.16 12.09 -15.17
CA THR A 196 14.76 11.12 -14.26
C THR A 196 16.22 11.53 -14.04
N PRO A 197 16.59 12.01 -12.84
CA PRO A 197 17.99 12.25 -12.52
C PRO A 197 18.74 10.92 -12.49
N ALA A 198 20.05 10.95 -12.74
CA ALA A 198 20.90 9.77 -12.60
C ALA A 198 20.98 9.32 -11.13
N ASP A 199 21.09 8.00 -10.90
CA ASP A 199 21.24 7.39 -9.56
C ASP A 199 22.55 7.80 -8.88
#